data_AF-A0A0C9WFE8-F1
#
_entry.id   AF-A0A0C9WFE8-F1
#
_cell.length_a   1.000
_cell.length_b   1.000
_cell.length_c   1.000
_cell.angle_alpha   90.00
_cell.angle_beta   90.00
_cell.angle_gamma   90.00
#
_symmetry.space_group_name_H-M   'P 1'
#
loop_
_entity.id
_entity.type
_entity.pdbx_description
1 polymer ?
#
loop_
_entity_poly.entity_id
_entity_poly.type
_entity_poly.pdbx_seq_one_letter_code
_entity_poly.pdbx_strand_id
1 'polypeptide(L)'
;MLRTDVKSRYKALVRKRWNLMGALAGHIEGAEMNDTATAIRTMEELAEVSLALDQLSDELHGIVEQLAQLRSLRDVHTGSALAMALRKVNSTFLKQVAETQKLREQIEVLEAERDEAWKHAEDVAQDYDELNDRIGEPSGEGQADETRSTMSSRRSIRVSAVRKASIRQSKAGLRTVGRYRSRRSSVSSVGTRASMTFPPSNAEDVPPVPPVPPLPLHQLGTSVANPHVGLSSYNSGASGAQALAQAQQELYEMLGLHVQDTPSEISSRPRTISGPYNLKHGSLNLRPMSEGGTGGSLRPRSHENRAVHSVILDDVSPIWWLLLSDSYLSWVYSDKPC
;
A
#
# COMPACT_ATOMS: atom_id res chain seq x y z
N MET A 1 -19.99 7.35 20.89
CA MET A 1 -20.66 8.15 21.94
C MET A 1 -21.84 7.39 22.54
N LEU A 2 -22.74 6.79 21.75
CA LEU A 2 -23.88 6.01 22.28
C LEU A 2 -23.53 4.99 23.38
N ARG A 3 -22.49 4.15 23.19
CA ARG A 3 -22.06 3.16 24.20
C ARG A 3 -21.69 3.79 25.55
N THR A 4 -20.98 4.93 25.53
CA THR A 4 -20.54 5.58 26.77
C THR A 4 -21.73 6.19 27.51
N ASP A 5 -22.73 6.64 26.77
CA ASP A 5 -23.95 7.26 27.30
C ASP A 5 -24.89 6.22 27.92
N VAL A 6 -25.11 5.09 27.24
CA VAL A 6 -25.87 3.94 27.80
C VAL A 6 -25.19 3.43 29.07
N LYS A 7 -23.85 3.28 29.05
CA LYS A 7 -23.08 2.84 30.21
C LYS A 7 -23.16 3.84 31.38
N SER A 8 -23.17 5.14 31.12
CA SER A 8 -23.27 6.15 32.19
C SER A 8 -24.66 6.17 32.81
N ARG A 9 -25.72 6.06 32.00
CA ARG A 9 -27.11 5.91 32.45
C ARG A 9 -27.32 4.65 33.28
N TYR A 10 -26.81 3.51 32.80
CA TYR A 10 -26.87 2.24 33.54
C TYR A 10 -26.22 2.38 34.92
N LYS A 11 -25.01 2.95 34.99
CA LYS A 11 -24.33 3.21 36.27
C LYS A 11 -25.12 4.13 37.20
N ALA A 12 -25.78 5.16 36.66
CA ALA A 12 -26.59 6.06 37.46
C ALA A 12 -27.81 5.33 38.07
N LEU A 13 -28.50 4.51 37.28
CA LEU A 13 -29.63 3.71 37.76
C LEU A 13 -29.22 2.63 38.76
N VAL A 14 -28.06 1.99 38.61
CA VAL A 14 -27.53 1.04 39.60
C VAL A 14 -27.35 1.72 40.97
N ARG A 15 -26.83 2.95 40.99
CA ARG A 15 -26.71 3.72 42.24
C ARG A 15 -28.08 4.10 42.79
N LYS A 16 -29.02 4.53 41.93
CA LYS A 16 -30.40 4.84 42.35
C LYS A 16 -31.06 3.61 42.99
N ARG A 17 -30.93 2.42 42.39
CA ARG A 17 -31.41 1.14 42.94
C ARG A 17 -30.84 0.88 44.32
N TRP A 18 -29.53 1.06 44.50
CA TRP A 18 -28.87 0.83 45.79
C TRP A 18 -29.38 1.78 46.88
N ASN A 19 -29.60 3.05 46.53
CA ASN A 19 -30.17 4.04 47.45
C ASN A 19 -31.62 3.68 47.83
N LEU A 20 -32.45 3.27 46.86
CA LEU A 20 -33.84 2.84 47.11
C LEU A 20 -33.90 1.59 48.00
N MET A 21 -33.03 0.60 47.77
CA MET A 21 -32.95 -0.58 48.65
C MET A 21 -32.51 -0.21 50.07
N GLY A 22 -31.57 0.73 50.22
CA GLY A 22 -31.17 1.23 51.55
C GLY A 22 -32.31 1.97 52.27
N ALA A 23 -33.08 2.79 51.55
CA ALA A 23 -34.26 3.45 52.10
C ALA A 23 -35.33 2.43 52.52
N LEU A 24 -35.62 1.44 51.67
CA LEU A 24 -36.56 0.36 51.98
C LEU A 24 -36.14 -0.46 53.20
N ALA A 25 -34.85 -0.78 53.32
CA ALA A 25 -34.31 -1.47 54.50
C ALA A 25 -34.52 -0.65 55.78
N GLY A 26 -34.30 0.68 55.71
CA GLY A 26 -34.57 1.59 56.83
C GLY A 26 -36.04 1.60 57.27
N HIS A 27 -36.98 1.52 56.32
CA HIS A 27 -38.42 1.40 56.64
C HIS A 27 -38.79 0.06 57.29
N ILE A 28 -38.04 -1.02 57.02
CA ILE A 28 -38.28 -2.34 57.62
C ILE A 28 -37.72 -2.42 59.05
N GLU A 29 -36.58 -1.75 59.32
CA GLU A 29 -35.91 -1.78 60.63
C GLU A 29 -36.49 -0.74 61.62
N GLY A 30 -37.07 0.35 61.13
CA GLY A 30 -37.76 1.36 61.93
C GLY A 30 -39.17 0.92 62.36
N ALA A 31 -39.36 0.59 63.63
CA ALA A 31 -40.60 0.05 64.20
C ALA A 31 -41.83 0.98 64.24
N GLU A 32 -41.81 2.13 63.55
CA GLU A 32 -42.96 3.04 63.50
C GLU A 32 -43.91 2.66 62.34
N MET A 33 -45.01 1.97 62.67
CA MET A 33 -46.03 1.45 61.73
C MET A 33 -46.72 2.49 60.83
N ASN A 34 -46.38 3.78 60.92
CA ASN A 34 -47.09 4.86 60.21
C ASN A 34 -46.56 5.13 58.79
N ASP A 35 -45.43 4.55 58.36
CA ASP A 35 -44.78 4.83 57.07
C ASP A 35 -44.96 3.73 56.00
N THR A 36 -46.01 2.91 56.12
CA THR A 36 -46.30 1.85 55.14
C THR A 36 -46.52 2.39 53.72
N ALA A 37 -47.15 3.57 53.60
CA ALA A 37 -47.42 4.20 52.31
C ALA A 37 -46.15 4.67 51.59
N THR A 38 -45.14 5.17 52.32
CA THR A 38 -43.86 5.58 51.73
C THR A 38 -43.04 4.36 51.32
N ALA A 39 -43.02 3.30 52.15
CA ALA A 39 -42.40 2.03 51.79
C ALA A 39 -42.96 1.44 50.48
N ILE A 40 -44.28 1.44 50.29
CA ILE A 40 -44.92 0.96 49.05
C ILE A 40 -44.44 1.77 47.83
N ARG A 41 -44.41 3.11 47.91
CA ARG A 41 -43.91 3.96 46.81
C ARG A 41 -42.44 3.69 46.48
N THR A 42 -41.59 3.52 47.51
CA THR A 42 -40.17 3.17 47.28
C THR A 42 -40.01 1.81 46.60
N MET A 43 -40.90 0.86 46.89
CA MET A 43 -40.93 -0.46 46.24
C MET A 43 -41.39 -0.37 44.78
N GLU A 44 -42.39 0.46 44.47
CA GLU A 44 -42.82 0.73 43.09
C GLU A 44 -41.70 1.37 42.26
N GLU A 45 -41.05 2.42 42.79
CA GLU A 45 -39.89 3.04 42.12
C GLU A 45 -38.72 2.06 41.94
N LEU A 46 -38.50 1.17 42.89
CA LEU A 46 -37.46 0.14 42.80
C LEU A 46 -37.77 -0.86 41.68
N ALA A 47 -39.03 -1.24 41.51
CA ALA A 47 -39.49 -2.10 40.41
C ALA A 47 -39.27 -1.42 39.06
N GLU A 48 -39.66 -0.15 38.91
CA GLU A 48 -39.43 0.64 37.70
C GLU A 48 -37.94 0.77 37.34
N VAL A 49 -37.09 1.10 38.33
CA VAL A 49 -35.63 1.21 38.13
C VAL A 49 -35.02 -0.13 37.73
N SER A 50 -35.54 -1.24 38.26
CA SER A 50 -35.08 -2.59 37.90
C SER A 50 -35.42 -2.93 36.45
N LEU A 51 -36.65 -2.65 36.01
CA LEU A 51 -37.04 -2.83 34.61
C LEU A 51 -36.20 -1.96 33.65
N ALA A 52 -35.93 -0.71 34.02
CA ALA A 52 -35.08 0.18 33.23
C ALA A 52 -33.62 -0.29 33.16
N LEU A 53 -33.11 -0.93 34.22
CA LEU A 53 -31.77 -1.54 34.22
C LEU A 53 -31.70 -2.73 33.27
N ASP A 54 -32.73 -3.57 33.23
CA ASP A 54 -32.79 -4.73 32.33
C ASP A 54 -32.83 -4.27 30.87
N GLN A 55 -33.66 -3.26 30.55
CA GLN A 55 -33.70 -2.66 29.21
C GLN A 55 -32.33 -2.08 28.76
N LEU A 56 -31.66 -1.32 29.63
CA LEU A 56 -30.32 -0.81 29.32
C LEU A 56 -29.28 -1.92 29.19
N SER A 57 -29.46 -3.05 29.87
CA SER A 57 -28.57 -4.20 29.75
C SER A 57 -28.73 -4.87 28.37
N ASP A 58 -29.96 -5.04 27.89
CA ASP A 58 -30.26 -5.54 26.55
C ASP A 58 -29.71 -4.61 25.46
N GLU A 59 -29.91 -3.29 25.61
CA GLU A 59 -29.31 -2.29 24.71
C GLU A 59 -27.77 -2.39 24.69
N LEU A 60 -27.15 -2.56 25.85
CA LEU A 60 -25.69 -2.70 25.94
C LEU A 60 -25.20 -3.97 25.25
N HIS A 61 -25.92 -5.09 25.40
CA HIS A 61 -25.64 -6.33 24.70
C HIS A 61 -25.76 -6.17 23.18
N GLY A 62 -26.83 -5.52 22.70
CA GLY A 62 -27.00 -5.21 21.28
C GLY A 62 -25.87 -4.35 20.71
N ILE A 63 -25.43 -3.32 21.45
CA ILE A 63 -24.27 -2.49 21.04
C ILE A 63 -22.98 -3.31 20.97
N VAL A 64 -22.77 -4.26 21.89
CA VAL A 64 -21.58 -5.12 21.88
C VAL A 64 -21.58 -6.04 20.66
N GLU A 65 -22.72 -6.61 20.31
CA GLU A 65 -22.87 -7.44 19.11
C GLU A 65 -22.60 -6.64 17.83
N GLN A 66 -23.20 -5.45 17.69
CA GLN A 66 -22.95 -4.55 16.57
C GLN A 66 -21.46 -4.20 16.43
N LEU A 67 -20.78 -3.94 17.55
CA LEU A 67 -19.34 -3.68 17.55
C LEU A 67 -18.53 -4.92 17.13
N ALA A 68 -18.94 -6.13 17.52
CA ALA A 68 -18.30 -7.36 17.07
C ALA A 68 -18.48 -7.58 15.57
N GLN A 69 -19.68 -7.35 15.04
CA GLN A 69 -19.96 -7.41 13.60
C GLN A 69 -19.12 -6.41 12.80
N LEU A 70 -19.03 -5.15 13.26
CA LEU A 70 -18.19 -4.13 12.60
C LEU A 70 -16.70 -4.48 12.62
N ARG A 71 -16.21 -5.09 13.70
CA ARG A 71 -14.82 -5.57 13.77
C ARG A 71 -14.58 -6.70 12.77
N SER A 72 -15.45 -7.71 12.76
CA SER A 72 -15.37 -8.81 11.79
C SER A 72 -15.36 -8.30 10.35
N LEU A 73 -16.27 -7.37 10.00
CA LEU A 73 -16.32 -6.78 8.66
C LEU A 73 -15.05 -6.02 8.31
N ARG A 74 -14.52 -5.23 9.26
CA ARG A 74 -13.25 -4.51 9.08
C ARG A 74 -12.11 -5.49 8.84
N ASP A 75 -12.03 -6.56 9.63
CA ASP A 75 -10.94 -7.52 9.56
C ASP A 75 -10.97 -8.26 8.21
N VAL A 76 -12.15 -8.69 7.73
CA VAL A 76 -12.35 -9.27 6.38
C VAL A 76 -11.98 -8.27 5.27
N HIS A 77 -12.37 -7.00 5.39
CA HIS A 77 -12.02 -5.96 4.42
C HIS A 77 -10.50 -5.73 4.38
N THR A 78 -9.84 -5.66 5.54
CA THR A 78 -8.37 -5.49 5.58
C THR A 78 -7.64 -6.71 5.03
N GLY A 79 -8.09 -7.92 5.34
CA GLY A 79 -7.51 -9.15 4.81
C GLY A 79 -7.66 -9.27 3.29
N SER A 80 -8.85 -8.97 2.74
CA SER A 80 -9.07 -9.00 1.29
C SER A 80 -8.27 -7.93 0.54
N ALA A 81 -8.19 -6.71 1.08
CA ALA A 81 -7.37 -5.64 0.51
C ALA A 81 -5.87 -5.99 0.49
N LEU A 82 -5.36 -6.56 1.59
CA LEU A 82 -3.98 -7.03 1.68
C LEU A 82 -3.71 -8.15 0.69
N ALA A 83 -4.57 -9.16 0.62
CA ALA A 83 -4.42 -10.27 -0.33
C ALA A 83 -4.38 -9.78 -1.79
N MET A 84 -5.23 -8.82 -2.15
CA MET A 84 -5.20 -8.19 -3.47
C MET A 84 -3.91 -7.41 -3.73
N ALA A 85 -3.42 -6.67 -2.74
CA ALA A 85 -2.15 -5.95 -2.85
C ALA A 85 -0.98 -6.92 -3.07
N LEU A 86 -0.90 -8.00 -2.29
CA LEU A 86 0.12 -9.04 -2.45
C LEU A 86 0.05 -9.70 -3.83
N ARG A 87 -1.15 -10.05 -4.33
CA ARG A 87 -1.31 -10.61 -5.69
C ARG A 87 -0.80 -9.64 -6.76
N LYS A 88 -1.09 -8.35 -6.64
CA LYS A 88 -0.60 -7.33 -7.57
C LYS A 88 0.92 -7.21 -7.53
N VAL A 89 1.51 -7.12 -6.34
CA VAL A 89 2.96 -7.04 -6.16
C VAL A 89 3.66 -8.27 -6.72
N ASN A 90 3.15 -9.47 -6.42
CA ASN A 90 3.70 -10.72 -6.92
C ASN A 90 3.59 -10.80 -8.46
N SER A 91 2.45 -10.41 -9.04
CA SER A 91 2.29 -10.33 -10.49
C SER A 91 3.28 -9.36 -11.15
N THR A 92 3.52 -8.18 -10.55
CA THR A 92 4.50 -7.22 -11.08
C THR A 92 5.93 -7.72 -10.93
N PHE A 93 6.23 -8.41 -9.82
CA PHE A 93 7.55 -8.99 -9.57
C PHE A 93 7.87 -10.10 -10.58
N LEU A 94 6.96 -11.05 -10.80
CA LEU A 94 7.14 -12.12 -11.78
C LEU A 94 7.34 -11.58 -13.21
N LYS A 95 6.63 -10.50 -13.58
CA LYS A 95 6.85 -9.81 -14.87
C LYS A 95 8.26 -9.23 -14.96
N GLN A 96 8.73 -8.53 -13.93
CA GLN A 96 10.08 -7.97 -13.90
C GLN A 96 11.16 -9.06 -13.97
N VAL A 97 10.95 -10.19 -13.30
CA VAL A 97 11.85 -11.34 -13.37
C VAL A 97 11.91 -11.90 -14.80
N ALA A 98 10.75 -12.10 -15.45
CA ALA A 98 10.70 -12.57 -16.83
C ALA A 98 11.34 -11.58 -17.82
N GLU A 99 11.10 -10.27 -17.65
CA GLU A 99 11.75 -9.22 -18.46
C GLU A 99 13.28 -9.22 -18.27
N THR A 100 13.74 -9.34 -17.02
CA THR A 100 15.18 -9.40 -16.71
C THR A 100 15.83 -10.63 -17.33
N GLN A 101 15.16 -11.78 -17.28
CA GLN A 101 15.63 -13.02 -17.89
C GLN A 101 15.76 -12.87 -19.41
N LYS A 102 14.73 -12.33 -20.06
CA LYS A 102 14.75 -12.04 -21.50
C LYS A 102 15.91 -11.11 -21.90
N LEU A 103 16.19 -10.08 -21.11
CA LEU A 103 17.31 -9.17 -21.39
C LEU A 103 18.67 -9.87 -21.25
N ARG A 104 18.80 -10.82 -20.30
CA ARG A 104 20.02 -11.63 -20.17
C ARG A 104 20.23 -12.55 -21.37
N GLU A 105 19.18 -13.22 -21.82
CA GLU A 105 19.23 -14.04 -23.04
C GLU A 105 19.62 -13.20 -24.26
N GLN A 106 19.11 -11.97 -24.38
CA GLN A 106 19.51 -11.05 -25.45
C GLN A 106 20.98 -10.63 -25.36
N ILE A 107 21.51 -10.40 -24.15
CA ILE A 107 22.93 -10.10 -23.95
C ILE A 107 23.77 -11.31 -24.37
N GLU A 108 23.41 -12.51 -23.95
CA GLU A 108 24.10 -13.75 -24.31
C GLU A 108 24.14 -13.96 -25.83
N VAL A 109 23.01 -13.77 -26.52
CA VAL A 109 22.95 -13.85 -27.99
C VAL A 109 23.85 -12.80 -28.66
N LEU A 110 23.81 -11.54 -28.19
CA LEU A 110 24.64 -10.48 -28.76
C LEU A 110 26.14 -10.69 -28.48
N GLU A 111 26.49 -11.28 -27.34
CA GLU A 111 27.86 -11.66 -27.02
C GLU A 111 28.35 -12.80 -27.92
N ALA A 112 27.51 -13.80 -28.19
CA ALA A 112 27.80 -14.85 -29.17
C ALA A 112 27.98 -14.29 -30.59
N GLU A 113 27.07 -13.41 -31.05
CA GLU A 113 27.19 -12.73 -32.37
C GLU A 113 28.48 -11.90 -32.47
N ARG A 114 28.88 -11.24 -31.37
CA ARG A 114 30.15 -10.49 -31.31
C ARG A 114 31.34 -11.44 -31.46
N ASP A 115 31.34 -12.55 -30.75
CA ASP A 115 32.45 -13.51 -30.75
C ASP A 115 32.58 -14.23 -32.10
N GLU A 116 31.46 -14.56 -32.75
CA GLU A 116 31.43 -15.06 -34.12
C GLU A 116 31.97 -14.03 -35.12
N ALA A 117 31.52 -12.77 -35.04
CA ALA A 117 32.00 -11.70 -35.90
C ALA A 117 33.51 -11.43 -35.71
N TRP A 118 34.00 -11.54 -34.48
CA TRP A 118 35.42 -11.38 -34.17
C TRP A 118 36.25 -12.52 -34.76
N LYS A 119 35.80 -13.77 -34.60
CA LYS A 119 36.44 -14.93 -35.21
C LYS A 119 36.50 -14.82 -36.74
N HIS A 120 35.40 -14.42 -37.38
CA HIS A 120 35.40 -14.19 -38.83
C HIS A 120 36.39 -13.10 -39.26
N ALA A 121 36.57 -12.05 -38.46
CA ALA A 121 37.55 -11.01 -38.76
C ALA A 121 38.99 -11.51 -38.61
N GLU A 122 39.26 -12.38 -37.63
CA GLU A 122 40.55 -13.05 -37.43
C GLU A 122 40.87 -13.99 -38.60
N ASP A 123 39.92 -14.85 -39.00
CA ASP A 123 40.06 -15.76 -40.14
C ASP A 123 40.41 -14.98 -41.43
N VAL A 124 39.69 -13.88 -41.71
CA VAL A 124 39.94 -13.04 -42.91
C VAL A 124 41.30 -12.33 -42.85
N ALA A 125 41.75 -11.90 -41.67
CA ALA A 125 43.07 -11.30 -41.51
C ALA A 125 44.17 -12.33 -41.78
N GLN A 126 44.02 -13.54 -41.25
CA GLN A 126 44.96 -14.64 -41.49
C GLN A 126 45.00 -15.03 -42.97
N ASP A 127 43.85 -15.18 -43.64
CA ASP A 127 43.80 -15.46 -45.09
C ASP A 127 44.53 -14.39 -45.92
N TYR A 128 44.47 -13.11 -45.50
CA TYR A 128 45.15 -12.01 -46.18
C TYR A 128 46.65 -12.05 -45.96
N ASP A 129 47.10 -12.34 -44.73
CA ASP A 129 48.51 -12.51 -44.40
C ASP A 129 49.11 -13.71 -45.17
N GLU A 130 48.41 -14.85 -45.21
CA GLU A 130 48.81 -16.03 -46.00
C GLU A 130 48.90 -15.74 -47.50
N LEU A 131 47.96 -14.97 -48.06
CA LEU A 131 48.00 -14.57 -49.47
C LEU A 131 49.15 -13.60 -49.75
N ASN A 132 49.41 -12.67 -48.83
CA ASN A 132 50.50 -11.72 -48.93
C ASN A 132 51.87 -12.42 -48.85
N ASP A 133 52.02 -13.43 -48.00
CA ASP A 133 53.24 -14.25 -47.91
C ASP A 133 53.48 -15.04 -49.20
N ARG A 134 52.42 -15.61 -49.82
CA ARG A 134 52.52 -16.32 -51.10
C ARG A 134 52.88 -15.41 -52.29
N ILE A 135 52.41 -14.17 -52.29
CA ILE A 135 52.74 -13.17 -53.33
C ILE A 135 54.12 -12.54 -53.06
N GLY A 136 54.47 -12.40 -51.79
CA GLY A 136 55.67 -11.74 -51.28
C GLY A 136 56.93 -12.61 -51.23
N GLU A 137 56.85 -13.90 -51.58
CA GLU A 137 57.99 -14.72 -51.99
C GLU A 137 58.30 -14.42 -53.46
N PRO A 138 59.14 -13.40 -53.79
CA PRO A 138 59.60 -13.23 -55.16
C PRO A 138 60.35 -14.51 -55.50
N SER A 139 59.95 -15.17 -56.58
CA SER A 139 60.72 -16.23 -57.21
C SER A 139 62.07 -15.65 -57.65
N GLY A 140 62.99 -15.57 -56.69
CA GLY A 140 64.33 -15.07 -56.85
C GLY A 140 65.18 -16.17 -57.45
N GLU A 141 65.13 -16.29 -58.77
CA GLU A 141 66.34 -16.63 -59.52
C GLU A 141 66.45 -15.68 -60.71
N GLY A 142 67.42 -14.77 -60.60
CA GLY A 142 67.88 -13.86 -61.66
C GLY A 142 67.02 -12.58 -61.75
N GLN A 143 67.56 -11.38 -61.68
CA GLN A 143 68.91 -10.93 -61.95
C GLN A 143 68.98 -9.49 -61.43
N ALA A 144 70.09 -9.15 -60.77
CA ALA A 144 70.36 -7.81 -60.29
C ALA A 144 70.23 -6.80 -61.44
N ASP A 145 69.26 -5.89 -61.36
CA ASP A 145 69.51 -4.55 -61.90
C ASP A 145 68.80 -3.47 -61.10
N GLU A 146 69.60 -2.48 -60.79
CA GLU A 146 69.49 -1.49 -59.76
C GLU A 146 68.77 -0.28 -60.34
N THR A 147 67.44 -0.31 -60.45
CA THR A 147 66.68 0.91 -60.76
C THR A 147 65.46 1.07 -59.87
N ARG A 148 65.69 1.83 -58.80
CA ARG A 148 64.78 2.85 -58.26
C ARG A 148 63.57 3.11 -59.17
N SER A 149 62.43 2.55 -58.81
CA SER A 149 61.11 3.01 -59.26
C SER A 149 60.10 2.64 -58.17
N THR A 150 59.90 3.48 -57.16
CA THR A 150 58.81 4.47 -57.17
C THR A 150 57.51 3.96 -57.79
N MET A 151 56.95 2.86 -57.28
CA MET A 151 55.53 2.56 -57.47
C MET A 151 54.91 2.41 -56.06
N SER A 152 54.44 3.51 -55.47
CA SER A 152 53.10 4.06 -55.75
C SER A 152 52.01 2.99 -55.61
N SER A 153 51.81 2.46 -54.42
CA SER A 153 50.48 2.04 -54.00
C SER A 153 50.23 2.40 -52.54
N ARG A 154 50.39 3.70 -52.25
CA ARG A 154 49.69 4.38 -51.16
C ARG A 154 48.21 4.53 -51.54
N ARG A 155 47.55 3.45 -52.00
CA ARG A 155 46.11 3.47 -52.23
C ARG A 155 45.47 3.33 -50.88
N SER A 156 45.36 4.48 -50.21
CA SER A 156 44.59 4.67 -49.00
C SER A 156 43.17 4.18 -49.24
N ILE A 157 42.90 2.92 -48.92
CA ILE A 157 41.57 2.40 -48.70
C ILE A 157 41.16 3.01 -47.36
N ARG A 158 40.77 4.29 -47.43
CA ARG A 158 40.02 4.94 -46.36
C ARG A 158 38.69 4.21 -46.33
N VAL A 159 38.64 3.14 -45.55
CA VAL A 159 37.39 2.58 -45.04
C VAL A 159 36.77 3.74 -44.28
N SER A 160 35.91 4.49 -44.96
CA SER A 160 34.96 5.37 -44.32
C SER A 160 34.12 4.45 -43.46
N ALA A 161 34.52 4.31 -42.20
CA ALA A 161 33.68 3.84 -41.14
C ALA A 161 32.46 4.76 -41.16
N VAL A 162 31.46 4.36 -41.95
CA VAL A 162 30.11 4.87 -41.88
C VAL A 162 29.66 4.42 -40.51
N ARG A 163 30.00 5.22 -39.50
CA ARG A 163 29.26 5.28 -38.25
C ARG A 163 27.85 5.62 -38.71
N LYS A 164 27.07 4.58 -39.01
CA LYS A 164 25.62 4.62 -38.90
C LYS A 164 25.41 5.07 -37.47
N ALA A 165 25.28 6.37 -37.31
CA ALA A 165 24.60 6.95 -36.18
C ALA A 165 23.25 6.25 -36.18
N SER A 166 23.15 5.21 -35.36
CA SER A 166 21.90 4.80 -34.76
C SER A 166 21.37 6.07 -34.13
N ILE A 167 20.57 6.78 -34.92
CA ILE A 167 19.64 7.78 -34.47
C ILE A 167 18.80 6.98 -33.49
N ARG A 168 19.21 7.05 -32.23
CA ARG A 168 18.46 6.62 -31.08
C ARG A 168 17.12 7.33 -31.20
N GLN A 169 16.14 6.64 -31.77
CA GLN A 169 14.73 6.83 -31.51
C GLN A 169 14.45 6.49 -30.03
N SER A 170 15.14 7.15 -29.11
CA SER A 170 14.78 7.23 -27.70
C SER A 170 14.29 8.65 -27.44
N LYS A 171 13.33 9.06 -28.26
CA LYS A 171 12.36 10.11 -27.94
C LYS A 171 10.95 9.50 -27.90
N ALA A 172 10.85 8.26 -27.43
CA ALA A 172 9.65 7.76 -26.80
C ALA A 172 9.51 8.52 -25.48
N GLY A 173 8.68 9.55 -25.49
CA GLY A 173 8.43 10.42 -24.37
C GLY A 173 8.02 9.64 -23.13
N LEU A 174 8.94 9.60 -22.18
CA LEU A 174 8.70 9.51 -20.74
C LEU A 174 7.79 10.66 -20.25
N ARG A 175 6.53 10.79 -20.71
CA ARG A 175 5.49 11.62 -20.06
C ARG A 175 4.06 11.23 -20.50
N THR A 176 3.49 10.18 -19.90
CA THR A 176 2.03 10.10 -19.66
C THR A 176 1.72 9.30 -18.39
N VAL A 177 2.36 9.66 -17.27
CA VAL A 177 1.74 9.43 -15.95
C VAL A 177 1.08 10.74 -15.56
N GLY A 178 -0.26 10.79 -15.58
CA GLY A 178 -0.98 11.94 -15.03
C GLY A 178 -2.04 12.58 -15.92
N ARG A 179 -2.87 11.81 -16.62
CA ARG A 179 -4.27 12.20 -16.88
C ARG A 179 -5.18 10.97 -16.78
N TYR A 180 -5.51 10.57 -15.55
CA TYR A 180 -6.80 9.94 -15.28
C TYR A 180 -7.90 10.96 -15.54
N ARG A 181 -8.16 11.25 -16.83
CA ARG A 181 -9.40 11.86 -17.27
C ARG A 181 -10.39 10.71 -17.33
N SER A 182 -11.35 10.70 -16.41
CA SER A 182 -12.47 9.78 -16.41
C SER A 182 -13.18 9.85 -17.77
N ARG A 183 -12.91 8.88 -18.64
CA ARG A 183 -13.87 8.50 -19.68
C ARG A 183 -14.83 7.49 -19.05
N ARG A 184 -15.84 8.05 -18.38
CA ARG A 184 -17.12 7.38 -18.17
C ARG A 184 -17.81 7.30 -19.53
N SER A 185 -17.40 6.34 -20.36
CA SER A 185 -18.18 5.92 -21.51
C SER A 185 -19.19 4.90 -21.02
N SER A 186 -20.36 5.39 -20.63
CA SER A 186 -21.57 4.59 -20.53
C SER A 186 -21.95 4.21 -21.96
N VAL A 187 -21.51 3.05 -22.42
CA VAL A 187 -22.09 2.40 -23.60
C VAL A 187 -22.95 1.28 -23.07
N SER A 188 -24.25 1.50 -23.15
CA SER A 188 -25.30 0.50 -23.09
C SER A 188 -24.97 -0.66 -24.04
N SER A 189 -24.63 -1.82 -23.50
CA SER A 189 -24.67 -3.09 -24.23
C SER A 189 -25.95 -3.83 -23.81
N VAL A 190 -27.01 -3.52 -24.55
CA VAL A 190 -28.13 -4.43 -24.81
C VAL A 190 -27.61 -5.53 -25.74
N GLY A 191 -27.87 -6.80 -25.40
CA GLY A 191 -27.48 -7.98 -26.19
C GLY A 191 -26.01 -8.37 -25.98
N THR A 192 -25.60 -9.62 -25.87
CA THR A 192 -26.24 -10.89 -26.24
C THR A 192 -25.51 -11.95 -25.41
N ARG A 193 -26.25 -12.73 -24.62
CA ARG A 193 -25.70 -13.90 -23.92
C ARG A 193 -25.32 -14.94 -24.96
N ALA A 194 -24.05 -14.99 -25.36
CA ALA A 194 -23.49 -16.16 -26.01
C ALA A 194 -23.14 -17.16 -24.90
N SER A 195 -24.02 -18.15 -24.72
CA SER A 195 -23.76 -19.34 -23.93
C SER A 195 -22.51 -20.04 -24.45
N MET A 196 -21.54 -20.25 -23.59
CA MET A 196 -20.56 -21.31 -23.79
C MET A 196 -21.27 -22.64 -23.56
N THR A 197 -21.34 -23.43 -24.62
CA THR A 197 -21.72 -24.84 -24.63
C THR A 197 -20.72 -25.64 -23.81
N PHE A 198 -21.12 -26.08 -22.62
CA PHE A 198 -20.43 -27.14 -21.89
C PHE A 198 -20.84 -28.50 -22.48
N PRO A 199 -19.93 -29.49 -22.54
CA PRO A 199 -20.24 -30.82 -23.04
C PRO A 199 -21.16 -31.57 -22.06
N PRO A 200 -22.01 -32.49 -22.55
CA PRO A 200 -22.97 -33.20 -21.73
C PRO A 200 -22.25 -34.24 -20.88
N SER A 201 -22.14 -33.97 -19.58
CA SER A 201 -21.92 -35.04 -18.60
C SER A 201 -23.28 -35.43 -18.02
N ASN A 202 -23.58 -36.72 -18.13
CA ASN A 202 -24.78 -37.34 -17.59
C ASN A 202 -24.73 -37.25 -16.06
N ALA A 203 -25.56 -36.40 -15.46
CA ALA A 203 -25.88 -36.45 -14.05
C ALA A 203 -27.28 -35.87 -13.82
N GLU A 204 -28.18 -36.79 -13.47
CA GLU A 204 -29.48 -36.68 -12.79
C GLU A 204 -30.06 -35.29 -12.48
N ASP A 205 -31.16 -35.02 -13.17
CA ASP A 205 -32.44 -34.51 -12.66
C ASP A 205 -32.40 -33.56 -11.44
N VAL A 206 -31.73 -32.42 -11.61
CA VAL A 206 -31.96 -31.26 -10.74
C VAL A 206 -33.13 -30.46 -11.32
N PRO A 207 -34.27 -30.31 -10.60
CA PRO A 207 -35.40 -29.56 -11.12
C PRO A 207 -35.00 -28.10 -11.36
N PRO A 208 -35.51 -27.47 -12.42
CA PRO A 208 -35.16 -26.10 -12.78
C PRO A 208 -35.51 -25.16 -11.62
N VAL A 209 -34.49 -24.54 -11.04
CA VAL A 209 -34.67 -23.54 -9.98
C VAL A 209 -35.48 -22.37 -10.56
N PRO A 210 -36.61 -21.98 -9.96
CA PRO A 210 -37.42 -20.87 -10.45
C PRO A 210 -36.59 -19.58 -10.47
N PRO A 211 -36.79 -18.71 -11.47
CA PRO A 211 -36.05 -17.46 -11.59
C PRO A 211 -36.25 -16.61 -10.34
N VAL A 212 -35.15 -16.31 -9.64
CA VAL A 212 -35.16 -15.45 -8.46
C VAL A 212 -35.66 -14.05 -8.90
N PRO A 213 -36.74 -13.52 -8.31
CA PRO A 213 -37.26 -12.22 -8.67
C PRO A 213 -36.20 -11.14 -8.42
N PRO A 214 -36.05 -10.18 -9.35
CA PRO A 214 -35.10 -9.08 -9.18
C PRO A 214 -35.45 -8.30 -7.92
N LEU A 215 -34.53 -8.33 -6.95
CA LEU A 215 -34.64 -7.50 -5.75
C LEU A 215 -34.77 -6.03 -6.17
N PRO A 216 -35.80 -5.31 -5.72
CA PRO A 216 -36.00 -3.91 -6.07
C PRO A 216 -34.85 -3.07 -5.50
N LEU A 217 -33.89 -2.77 -6.36
CA LEU A 217 -32.82 -1.80 -6.10
C LEU A 217 -33.38 -0.38 -6.29
N HIS A 218 -34.39 -0.02 -5.50
CA HIS A 218 -34.93 1.33 -5.46
C HIS A 218 -34.73 1.94 -4.07
N GLN A 219 -34.07 3.10 -4.07
CA GLN A 219 -34.10 4.12 -3.02
C GLN A 219 -33.28 3.88 -1.74
N LEU A 220 -31.96 3.76 -1.88
CA LEU A 220 -31.11 4.63 -1.05
C LEU A 220 -30.51 5.70 -1.96
N GLY A 221 -31.12 6.88 -1.90
CA GLY A 221 -30.63 8.07 -2.57
C GLY A 221 -29.24 8.43 -2.05
N THR A 222 -28.22 8.14 -2.85
CA THR A 222 -26.97 8.89 -2.81
C THR A 222 -27.25 10.29 -3.35
N SER A 223 -27.85 11.13 -2.52
CA SER A 223 -27.54 12.55 -2.54
C SER A 223 -26.05 12.65 -2.24
N VAL A 224 -25.24 12.72 -3.29
CA VAL A 224 -23.88 13.25 -3.20
C VAL A 224 -24.06 14.75 -2.96
N ALA A 225 -24.42 15.10 -1.73
CA ALA A 225 -24.11 16.39 -1.18
C ALA A 225 -22.60 16.49 -1.24
N ASN A 226 -22.14 17.20 -2.25
CA ASN A 226 -20.83 17.81 -2.35
C ASN A 226 -20.40 18.31 -0.97
N PRO A 227 -19.49 17.61 -0.24
CA PRO A 227 -18.78 18.29 0.79
C PRO A 227 -17.80 19.16 0.02
N HIS A 228 -18.10 20.46 0.00
CA HIS A 228 -17.02 21.43 -0.03
C HIS A 228 -15.92 20.88 0.87
N VAL A 229 -14.73 20.78 0.28
CA VAL A 229 -13.46 20.59 0.96
C VAL A 229 -13.29 21.78 1.90
N GLY A 230 -14.02 21.75 3.00
CA GLY A 230 -13.91 22.61 4.15
C GLY A 230 -12.78 22.02 4.98
N LEU A 231 -11.60 22.53 4.70
CA LEU A 231 -10.47 22.65 5.61
C LEU A 231 -10.88 22.39 7.07
N SER A 232 -10.57 21.20 7.57
CA SER A 232 -10.38 20.92 8.99
C SER A 232 -9.32 19.84 9.14
N SER A 233 -8.18 20.08 8.47
CA SER A 233 -6.90 19.48 8.82
C SER A 233 -6.04 20.61 9.42
N TYR A 234 -6.37 20.98 10.64
CA TYR A 234 -5.46 21.69 11.52
C TYR A 234 -5.27 20.73 12.68
N ASN A 235 -4.29 19.83 12.53
CA ASN A 235 -3.50 19.18 13.60
C ASN A 235 -2.57 18.06 13.10
N SER A 236 -2.58 17.69 11.80
CA SER A 236 -1.55 16.79 11.20
C SER A 236 -0.43 17.49 10.43
N GLY A 237 -0.34 18.83 10.51
CA GLY A 237 0.69 19.61 9.80
C GLY A 237 2.12 19.38 10.28
N ALA A 238 2.32 18.89 11.51
CA ALA A 238 3.66 18.61 12.05
C ALA A 238 4.22 17.26 11.62
N SER A 239 3.37 16.22 11.48
CA SER A 239 3.82 14.85 11.22
C SER A 239 4.29 14.66 9.77
N GLY A 240 3.63 15.30 8.79
CA GLY A 240 4.06 15.24 7.39
C GLY A 240 5.39 15.96 7.15
N ALA A 241 5.61 17.10 7.81
CA ALA A 241 6.87 17.84 7.72
C ALA A 241 8.04 17.07 8.35
N GLN A 242 7.82 16.42 9.50
CA GLN A 242 8.82 15.54 10.12
C GLN A 242 9.14 14.30 9.27
N ALA A 243 8.12 13.65 8.70
CA ALA A 243 8.33 12.49 7.83
C ALA A 243 9.13 12.85 6.57
N LEU A 244 8.88 14.03 5.99
CA LEU A 244 9.63 14.51 4.82
C LEU A 244 11.07 14.90 5.20
N ALA A 245 11.27 15.55 6.35
CA ALA A 245 12.61 15.86 6.85
C ALA A 245 13.44 14.60 7.15
N GLN A 246 12.82 13.56 7.71
CA GLN A 246 13.48 12.28 7.98
C GLN A 246 13.84 11.56 6.68
N ALA A 247 12.94 11.52 5.69
CA ALA A 247 13.22 10.94 4.38
C ALA A 247 14.36 11.69 3.64
N GLN A 248 14.47 13.00 3.81
CA GLN A 248 15.59 13.78 3.30
C GLN A 248 16.91 13.40 3.99
N GLN A 249 16.89 13.25 5.32
CA GLN A 249 18.07 12.85 6.08
C GLN A 249 18.59 11.45 5.69
N GLU A 250 17.70 10.46 5.55
CA GLU A 250 18.07 9.10 5.11
C GLU A 250 18.64 9.09 3.68
N LEU A 251 18.15 9.94 2.79
CA LEU A 251 18.69 10.09 1.44
C LEU A 251 20.12 10.65 1.44
N TYR A 252 20.39 11.66 2.28
CA TYR A 252 21.74 12.22 2.43
C TYR A 252 22.70 11.19 3.02
N GLU A 253 22.24 10.38 3.98
CA GLU A 253 23.00 9.28 4.56
C GLU A 253 23.34 8.21 3.52
N MET A 254 22.38 7.76 2.71
CA MET A 254 22.61 6.77 1.64
C MET A 254 23.55 7.29 0.53
N LEU A 255 23.53 8.59 0.26
CA LEU A 255 24.41 9.23 -0.72
C LEU A 255 25.82 9.51 -0.15
N GLY A 256 26.06 9.23 1.14
CA GLY A 256 27.32 9.54 1.81
C GLY A 256 27.62 11.04 1.91
N LEU A 257 26.59 11.89 1.79
CA LEU A 257 26.70 13.34 1.82
C LEU A 257 26.34 13.82 3.22
N HIS A 258 27.33 14.19 4.03
CA HIS A 258 27.07 14.74 5.35
C HIS A 258 26.59 16.19 5.20
N VAL A 259 25.46 16.55 5.83
CA VAL A 259 24.81 17.87 5.72
C VAL A 259 25.73 19.03 6.15
N GLN A 260 26.83 18.76 6.86
CA GLN A 260 27.79 19.79 7.25
C GLN A 260 28.80 20.16 6.14
N ASP A 261 28.86 19.44 5.02
CA ASP A 261 29.87 19.67 3.97
C ASP A 261 29.44 20.66 2.88
N THR A 262 28.25 21.25 2.99
CA THR A 262 27.87 22.38 2.13
C THR A 262 28.09 23.69 2.90
N PRO A 263 29.26 24.35 2.81
CA PRO A 263 29.38 25.74 3.24
C PRO A 263 28.35 26.54 2.45
N SER A 264 27.33 27.01 3.16
CA SER A 264 26.31 27.91 2.64
C SER A 264 26.92 29.29 2.42
N GLU A 265 27.79 29.40 1.43
CA GLU A 265 28.29 30.67 0.94
C GLU A 265 27.95 30.80 -0.55
N ILE A 266 27.36 31.96 -0.86
CA ILE A 266 27.16 32.53 -2.21
C ILE A 266 25.95 31.96 -2.99
N SER A 267 24.78 32.55 -2.77
CA SER A 267 23.99 33.11 -3.88
C SER A 267 22.83 33.95 -3.36
N SER A 268 23.18 35.13 -2.85
CA SER A 268 22.28 36.28 -2.75
C SER A 268 21.73 36.62 -4.14
N ARG A 269 20.44 36.37 -4.37
CA ARG A 269 19.70 36.98 -5.49
C ARG A 269 18.55 37.81 -4.93
N PRO A 270 18.47 39.11 -5.25
CA PRO A 270 17.58 40.06 -4.59
C PRO A 270 16.14 39.84 -5.03
N ARG A 271 15.22 39.68 -4.06
CA ARG A 271 13.79 39.88 -4.30
C ARG A 271 13.45 41.33 -4.00
N THR A 272 12.98 41.99 -5.05
CA THR A 272 12.43 43.32 -5.06
C THR A 272 11.22 43.42 -4.13
N ILE A 273 11.24 44.54 -3.41
CA ILE A 273 10.25 45.08 -2.49
C ILE A 273 9.11 45.71 -3.32
N SER A 274 7.85 45.44 -2.96
CA SER A 274 6.74 46.37 -3.19
C SER A 274 5.56 46.05 -2.26
N GLY A 275 5.69 46.57 -1.02
CA GLY A 275 4.61 47.21 -0.25
C GLY A 275 3.61 46.36 0.54
N PRO A 276 2.71 47.00 1.31
CA PRO A 276 3.04 48.11 2.22
C PRO A 276 2.21 48.19 3.54
N TYR A 277 2.78 48.89 4.54
CA TYR A 277 2.20 49.52 5.76
C TYR A 277 1.11 48.82 6.62
N ASN A 278 1.48 48.47 7.86
CA ASN A 278 0.94 49.05 9.13
C ASN A 278 1.59 48.33 10.32
N LEU A 279 2.40 49.00 11.16
CA LEU A 279 2.00 49.71 12.40
C LEU A 279 1.19 48.79 13.34
N LYS A 280 1.46 48.59 14.63
CA LYS A 280 2.33 49.25 15.63
C LYS A 280 2.08 48.54 16.98
N HIS A 281 3.10 48.46 17.85
CA HIS A 281 3.05 48.33 19.32
C HIS A 281 2.35 47.08 19.93
N GLY A 282 2.75 46.49 21.06
CA GLY A 282 3.77 46.79 22.07
C GLY A 282 4.07 45.48 22.84
N SER A 283 5.31 45.29 23.27
CA SER A 283 5.76 45.54 24.64
C SER A 283 5.44 44.40 25.63
N LEU A 284 6.50 43.66 25.94
CA LEU A 284 6.97 43.28 27.27
C LEU A 284 5.90 42.94 28.33
N ASN A 285 5.91 41.69 28.80
CA ASN A 285 6.00 41.45 30.25
C ASN A 285 6.58 40.07 30.58
N LEU A 286 7.67 40.14 31.34
CA LEU A 286 8.26 39.07 32.13
C LEU A 286 7.31 38.77 33.31
N ARG A 287 7.14 37.49 33.66
CA ARG A 287 7.54 37.02 35.00
C ARG A 287 7.54 35.49 35.13
N PRO A 288 8.52 34.92 35.84
CA PRO A 288 8.55 33.55 36.35
C PRO A 288 7.97 33.48 37.79
N MET A 289 7.63 32.27 38.27
CA MET A 289 7.94 31.70 39.61
C MET A 289 6.93 30.63 40.07
N SER A 290 7.42 29.82 41.02
CA SER A 290 6.83 28.70 41.79
C SER A 290 6.76 27.37 41.04
N GLU A 291 7.55 26.32 41.31
CA GLU A 291 8.32 25.89 42.49
C GLU A 291 7.54 25.69 43.80
N GLY A 292 7.60 24.45 44.32
CA GLY A 292 6.95 23.97 45.54
C GLY A 292 5.78 23.02 45.24
N GLY A 293 5.77 21.74 45.60
CA GLY A 293 6.71 20.95 46.38
C GLY A 293 6.12 19.56 46.62
N THR A 294 7.05 18.60 46.74
CA THR A 294 7.01 17.44 47.66
C THR A 294 5.81 16.49 47.66
N GLY A 295 6.10 15.27 47.18
CA GLY A 295 6.10 14.10 48.07
C GLY A 295 4.90 13.18 47.96
N GLY A 296 5.14 11.95 47.47
CA GLY A 296 4.22 10.86 47.73
C GLY A 296 4.34 9.65 46.81
N SER A 297 4.98 8.61 47.34
CA SER A 297 4.65 7.19 47.07
C SER A 297 5.25 6.54 45.82
N LEU A 298 6.49 6.11 46.00
CA LEU A 298 7.04 4.93 45.32
C LEU A 298 6.20 3.70 45.72
N ARG A 299 5.45 3.16 44.76
CA ARG A 299 4.95 1.77 44.83
C ARG A 299 5.53 0.98 43.66
N PRO A 300 6.35 -0.05 43.91
CA PRO A 300 6.81 -0.96 42.87
C PRO A 300 5.65 -1.91 42.57
N ARG A 301 4.99 -1.72 41.42
CA ARG A 301 4.01 -2.70 40.94
C ARG A 301 4.70 -3.59 39.93
N SER A 302 5.01 -4.78 40.42
CA SER A 302 5.54 -5.95 39.73
C SER A 302 5.03 -6.09 38.30
N HIS A 303 5.99 -6.27 37.40
CA HIS A 303 5.82 -6.96 36.13
C HIS A 303 5.24 -8.36 36.40
N GLU A 304 3.93 -8.52 36.17
CA GLU A 304 3.37 -9.83 35.88
C GLU A 304 3.13 -9.93 34.38
N ASN A 305 4.04 -10.69 33.77
CA ASN A 305 3.90 -11.27 32.45
C ASN A 305 2.62 -12.12 32.42
N ARG A 306 1.48 -11.51 32.06
CA ARG A 306 0.32 -12.28 31.63
C ARG A 306 0.44 -12.46 30.12
N ALA A 307 1.11 -13.54 29.75
CA ALA A 307 0.95 -14.21 28.47
C ALA A 307 -0.55 -14.46 28.26
N VAL A 308 -1.22 -13.55 27.57
CA VAL A 308 -2.52 -13.85 26.99
C VAL A 308 -2.23 -14.68 25.76
N HIS A 309 -2.32 -15.99 25.97
CA HIS A 309 -2.52 -17.01 24.96
C HIS A 309 -3.14 -16.44 23.69
N SER A 310 -2.32 -16.41 22.64
CA SER A 310 -2.73 -16.44 21.25
C SER A 310 -3.50 -17.74 21.00
N VAL A 311 -4.81 -17.71 21.19
CA VAL A 311 -5.74 -18.79 20.79
C VAL A 311 -6.90 -18.15 20.04
N ILE A 312 -6.61 -17.46 18.94
CA ILE A 312 -7.59 -17.12 17.89
C ILE A 312 -6.81 -16.95 16.58
N LEU A 313 -6.20 -18.01 16.06
CA LEU A 313 -5.64 -18.01 14.68
C LEU A 313 -5.87 -19.32 13.91
N ASP A 314 -6.67 -20.26 14.41
CA ASP A 314 -6.84 -21.57 13.75
C ASP A 314 -8.16 -21.76 12.98
N ASP A 315 -9.02 -20.75 12.87
CA ASP A 315 -10.26 -20.83 12.06
C ASP A 315 -10.20 -20.02 10.76
N VAL A 316 -9.00 -19.79 10.22
CA VAL A 316 -8.87 -19.45 8.79
C VAL A 316 -9.05 -20.75 8.02
N SER A 317 -10.27 -20.95 7.53
CA SER A 317 -10.72 -22.16 6.87
C SER A 317 -9.69 -22.74 5.88
N PRO A 318 -9.35 -24.05 5.98
CA PRO A 318 -8.41 -24.73 5.07
C PRO A 318 -8.85 -24.72 3.60
N ILE A 319 -10.10 -24.30 3.32
CA ILE A 319 -10.65 -24.11 1.98
C ILE A 319 -9.87 -23.07 1.16
N TRP A 320 -9.35 -22.01 1.78
CA TRP A 320 -8.55 -21.01 1.05
C TRP A 320 -7.15 -21.51 0.67
N TRP A 321 -6.58 -22.41 1.48
CA TRP A 321 -5.30 -23.05 1.15
C TRP A 321 -5.45 -24.08 0.03
N LEU A 322 -6.56 -24.82 -0.02
CA LEU A 322 -6.82 -25.77 -1.11
C LEU A 322 -7.00 -25.05 -2.47
N LEU A 323 -7.72 -23.92 -2.50
CA LEU A 323 -7.90 -23.15 -3.75
C LEU A 323 -6.61 -22.47 -4.25
N LEU A 324 -5.69 -22.09 -3.35
CA LEU A 324 -4.38 -21.57 -3.76
C LEU A 324 -3.41 -22.68 -4.19
N SER A 325 -3.52 -23.88 -3.61
CA SER A 325 -2.64 -25.02 -3.93
C SER A 325 -2.93 -25.57 -5.33
N ASP A 326 -4.20 -25.71 -5.71
CA ASP A 326 -4.57 -26.23 -7.03
C ASP A 326 -4.19 -25.30 -8.18
N SER A 327 -4.23 -23.97 -7.95
CA SER A 327 -3.79 -23.00 -8.96
C SER A 327 -2.27 -23.01 -9.16
N TYR A 328 -1.49 -23.35 -8.14
CA TYR A 328 -0.03 -23.39 -8.23
C TYR A 328 0.48 -24.69 -8.89
N LEU A 329 -0.18 -25.82 -8.62
CA LEU A 329 0.16 -27.11 -9.22
C LEU A 329 -0.17 -27.17 -10.72
N SER A 330 -1.23 -26.50 -11.16
CA SER A 330 -1.59 -26.42 -12.58
C SER A 330 -0.57 -25.64 -13.42
N TRP A 331 0.08 -24.62 -12.85
CA TRP A 331 1.10 -23.84 -13.55
C TRP A 331 2.45 -24.58 -13.70
N VAL A 332 2.82 -25.43 -12.74
CA VAL A 332 4.13 -26.10 -12.74
C VAL A 332 4.18 -27.29 -13.72
N TYR A 333 3.04 -27.85 -14.13
CA TYR A 333 3.01 -29.04 -14.99
C TYR A 333 2.73 -28.78 -16.48
N SER A 334 2.46 -27.54 -16.87
CA SER A 334 2.05 -27.23 -18.25
C SER A 334 3.19 -26.89 -19.21
N ASP A 335 4.44 -26.91 -18.75
CA ASP A 335 5.61 -26.45 -19.52
C ASP A 335 6.65 -27.56 -19.78
N LYS A 336 6.17 -28.78 -20.06
CA LYS A 336 7.01 -29.84 -20.64
C LYS A 336 6.79 -29.89 -22.15
N PRO A 337 7.77 -29.45 -22.97
CA PRO A 337 7.71 -29.67 -24.42
C PRO A 337 7.84 -31.17 -24.71
N CYS A 338 6.93 -31.69 -25.53
CA CYS A 338 7.09 -32.97 -26.22
C CYS A 338 8.06 -32.81 -27.39
#